data_AF-A0A926LR62-F1
#
_entry.id   AF-A0A926LR62-F1
#
_cell.length_a   1.000
_cell.length_b   1.000
_cell.length_c   1.000
_cell.angle_alpha   90.00
_cell.angle_beta   90.00
_cell.angle_gamma   90.00
#
_symmetry.space_group_name_H-M   'P 1'
#
loop_
_entity.id
_entity.type
_entity.pdbx_description
1 polymer ?
#
loop_
_entity_poly.entity_id
_entity_poly.type
_entity_poly.pdbx_seq_one_letter_code
_entity_poly.pdbx_strand_id
1 'polypeptide(L)'
;MSGCGGRQGTNRRARALAPRRDRGQVTIEFLGMTPLIILTLVLLWQCVLVGYTFTLAGNAADMAARAGTAAEDRQGACQEAGLRHLPGAWEGGAQVNCGESGGLVTADVHLEVPVLFPGAIGFPFQVDGHAGAVIEEGGPR
;
A
#
# COMPACT_ATOMS: atom_id res chain seq x y z
N MET A 1 76.72 51.90 -26.33
CA MET A 1 76.00 51.65 -25.06
C MET A 1 74.59 51.20 -25.45
N SER A 2 74.43 49.95 -25.89
CA SER A 2 73.86 48.84 -25.10
C SER A 2 72.78 49.26 -24.11
N GLY A 3 71.54 48.91 -24.46
CA GLY A 3 70.35 49.01 -23.62
C GLY A 3 69.23 48.17 -24.22
N CYS A 4 69.51 46.88 -24.43
CA CYS A 4 68.50 45.89 -24.78
C CYS A 4 67.84 45.42 -23.48
N GLY A 5 66.52 45.61 -23.37
CA GLY A 5 65.73 45.07 -22.27
C GLY A 5 64.30 45.56 -22.44
N GLY A 6 63.27 44.74 -22.48
CA GLY A 6 63.12 43.33 -22.25
C GLY A 6 61.62 43.09 -22.28
N ARG A 7 61.20 42.15 -23.10
CA ARG A 7 59.82 41.80 -23.44
C ARG A 7 59.01 41.46 -22.19
N GLN A 8 57.72 41.79 -22.16
CA GLN A 8 56.62 40.81 -22.22
C GLN A 8 55.27 41.47 -21.93
N GLY A 9 54.48 41.63 -22.99
CA GLY A 9 53.03 41.66 -22.87
C GLY A 9 52.50 40.27 -22.51
N THR A 10 51.25 40.27 -22.04
CA THR A 10 50.45 39.10 -21.68
C THR A 10 50.97 38.42 -20.41
N ASN A 11 50.22 38.33 -19.32
CA ASN A 11 48.95 37.65 -19.30
C ASN A 11 48.26 38.07 -18.00
N ARG A 12 47.16 38.83 -18.09
CA ARG A 12 46.15 38.85 -17.02
C ARG A 12 45.69 37.40 -16.89
N ARG A 13 46.36 36.62 -16.04
CA ARG A 13 45.85 35.34 -15.56
C ARG A 13 44.70 35.69 -14.62
N ALA A 14 43.58 36.12 -15.22
CA ALA A 14 42.27 35.83 -14.70
C ALA A 14 42.23 34.31 -14.60
N ARG A 15 42.66 33.78 -13.47
CA ARG A 15 42.41 32.40 -13.09
C ARG A 15 40.93 32.33 -12.70
N ALA A 16 40.07 32.60 -13.68
CA ALA A 16 38.67 32.24 -13.65
C ALA A 16 38.61 30.72 -13.83
N LEU A 17 39.00 29.98 -12.79
CA LEU A 17 38.74 28.55 -12.69
C LEU A 17 37.66 28.35 -11.63
N ALA A 18 36.44 28.52 -12.15
CA ALA A 18 35.18 27.90 -11.76
C ALA A 18 34.57 28.23 -10.38
N PRO A 19 33.69 29.25 -10.28
CA PRO A 19 32.62 29.23 -9.30
C PRO A 19 31.48 28.38 -9.86
N ARG A 20 31.57 27.06 -9.73
CA ARG A 20 30.41 26.19 -10.02
C ARG A 20 30.37 24.92 -9.19
N ARG A 21 30.76 25.01 -7.92
CA ARG A 21 30.52 23.95 -6.92
C ARG A 21 29.31 24.25 -6.01
N ASP A 22 28.88 25.50 -5.91
CA ASP A 22 27.76 25.87 -5.01
C ASP A 22 26.40 25.33 -5.45
N ARG A 23 26.21 25.02 -6.74
CA ARG A 23 24.96 24.42 -7.24
C ARG A 23 24.87 22.91 -7.01
N GLY A 24 26.01 22.24 -6.77
CA GLY A 24 26.06 20.78 -6.56
C GLY A 24 26.01 20.38 -5.09
N GLN A 25 26.48 21.24 -4.18
CA GLN A 25 26.49 20.95 -2.73
C GLN A 25 25.08 20.81 -2.18
N VAL A 26 24.18 21.71 -2.56
CA VAL A 26 22.76 21.68 -2.16
C VAL A 26 22.08 20.40 -2.69
N THR A 27 22.33 20.02 -3.94
CA THR A 27 21.73 18.81 -4.52
C THR A 27 22.24 17.52 -3.85
N ILE A 28 23.50 17.46 -3.43
CA ILE A 28 24.07 16.29 -2.75
C ILE A 28 23.47 16.14 -1.33
N GLU A 29 23.26 17.24 -0.60
CA GLU A 29 22.57 17.22 0.69
C GLU A 29 21.11 16.76 0.55
N PHE A 30 20.39 17.24 -0.48
CA PHE A 30 19.03 16.79 -0.77
C PHE A 30 18.99 15.31 -1.21
N LEU A 31 19.99 14.83 -1.96
CA LEU A 31 20.06 13.42 -2.34
C LEU A 31 20.29 12.50 -1.14
N GLY A 32 20.88 13.00 -0.05
CA GLY A 32 21.00 12.25 1.20
C GLY A 32 19.68 12.04 1.94
N MET A 33 18.79 13.04 1.94
CA MET A 33 17.47 12.95 2.60
C MET A 33 16.40 12.29 1.71
N THR A 34 16.55 12.39 0.38
CA THR A 34 15.61 11.81 -0.59
C THR A 34 15.29 10.32 -0.36
N PRO A 35 16.27 9.40 -0.18
CA PRO A 35 15.97 7.99 0.06
C PRO A 35 15.20 7.76 1.37
N LEU A 36 15.48 8.54 2.42
CA LEU A 36 14.73 8.48 3.67
C LEU A 36 13.28 8.92 3.47
N ILE A 37 13.06 10.03 2.76
CA ILE A 37 11.71 10.52 2.43
C ILE A 37 10.94 9.47 1.64
N ILE A 38 11.55 8.89 0.61
CA ILE A 38 10.93 7.83 -0.20
C ILE A 38 10.57 6.63 0.69
N LEU A 39 11.50 6.17 1.54
CA LEU A 39 11.23 5.06 2.47
C LEU A 39 10.03 5.37 3.38
N THR A 40 9.98 6.56 3.98
CA THR A 40 8.85 6.98 4.83
C THR A 40 7.54 7.05 4.03
N LEU A 41 7.56 7.60 2.81
CA LEU A 41 6.37 7.63 1.95
C LEU A 41 5.89 6.23 1.60
N VAL A 42 6.80 5.30 1.32
CA VAL A 42 6.46 3.88 1.10
C VAL A 42 5.82 3.30 2.36
N LEU A 43 6.38 3.50 3.55
CA LEU A 43 5.80 2.99 4.79
C LEU A 43 4.41 3.57 5.07
N LEU A 44 4.23 4.89 4.93
CA LEU A 44 2.93 5.54 5.08
C LEU A 44 1.92 4.98 4.08
N TRP A 45 2.35 4.78 2.84
CA TRP A 45 1.51 4.18 1.82
C TRP A 45 1.14 2.73 2.17
N GLN A 46 2.08 1.92 2.69
CA GLN A 46 1.77 0.56 3.14
C GLN A 46 0.73 0.58 4.27
N CYS A 47 0.83 1.51 5.22
CA CYS A 47 -0.20 1.69 6.26
C CYS A 47 -1.57 2.00 5.67
N VAL A 48 -1.64 2.82 4.61
CA VAL A 48 -2.89 3.11 3.89
C VAL A 48 -3.47 1.85 3.26
N LEU A 49 -2.67 1.02 2.59
CA LEU A 49 -3.16 -0.24 2.00
C LEU A 49 -3.66 -1.24 3.05
N VAL A 50 -2.98 -1.35 4.18
CA VAL A 50 -3.42 -2.18 5.31
C VAL A 50 -4.77 -1.69 5.82
N GLY A 51 -4.90 -0.39 6.11
CA GLY A 51 -6.16 0.20 6.59
C GLY A 51 -7.31 0.06 5.59
N TYR A 52 -7.02 0.18 4.29
CA TYR A 52 -7.99 -0.07 3.24
C TYR A 52 -8.46 -1.54 3.23
N THR A 53 -7.53 -2.48 3.38
CA THR A 53 -7.84 -3.92 3.41
C THR A 53 -8.69 -4.30 4.62
N PHE A 54 -8.42 -3.73 5.80
CA PHE A 54 -9.28 -3.92 6.99
C PHE A 54 -10.72 -3.49 6.73
N THR A 55 -10.91 -2.33 6.08
CA THR A 55 -12.23 -1.82 5.73
C THR A 55 -12.93 -2.75 4.74
N LEU A 56 -12.19 -3.24 3.74
CA LEU A 56 -12.68 -4.15 2.72
C LEU A 56 -13.10 -5.51 3.31
N ALA A 57 -12.26 -6.11 4.17
CA ALA A 57 -12.54 -7.38 4.83
C ALA A 57 -13.78 -7.29 5.72
N GLY A 58 -13.93 -6.21 6.49
CA GLY A 58 -15.11 -5.99 7.32
C GLY A 58 -16.40 -5.84 6.51
N ASN A 59 -16.36 -5.11 5.39
CA ASN A 59 -17.53 -4.96 4.52
C ASN A 59 -17.91 -6.30 3.85
N ALA A 60 -16.92 -7.05 3.38
CA ALA A 60 -17.14 -8.38 2.82
C ALA A 60 -17.74 -9.35 3.84
N ALA A 61 -17.26 -9.35 5.09
CA ALA A 61 -17.78 -10.20 6.16
C ALA A 61 -19.25 -9.86 6.51
N ASP A 62 -19.61 -8.58 6.61
CA ASP A 62 -20.99 -8.16 6.87
C ASP A 62 -21.94 -8.57 5.73
N MET A 63 -21.52 -8.39 4.47
CA MET A 63 -22.32 -8.83 3.32
C MET A 63 -22.47 -10.35 3.26
N ALA A 64 -21.41 -11.10 3.53
CA ALA A 64 -21.42 -12.55 3.58
C ALA A 64 -22.37 -13.07 4.67
N ALA A 65 -22.31 -12.51 5.88
CA ALA A 65 -23.17 -12.91 6.99
C ALA A 65 -24.66 -12.66 6.67
N ARG A 66 -25.01 -11.51 6.10
CA ARG A 66 -26.40 -11.17 5.73
C ARG A 66 -26.94 -12.03 4.59
N ALA A 67 -26.12 -12.30 3.58
CA ALA A 67 -26.54 -13.17 2.48
C ALA A 67 -26.77 -14.60 2.96
N GLY A 68 -25.92 -15.09 3.87
CA GLY A 68 -26.05 -16.42 4.46
C GLY A 68 -27.29 -16.59 5.34
N THR A 69 -27.79 -15.55 6.02
CA THR A 69 -29.04 -15.68 6.80
C THR A 69 -30.30 -15.68 5.93
N ALA A 70 -30.30 -14.98 4.80
CA ALA A 70 -31.46 -14.83 3.93
C ALA A 70 -31.65 -15.97 2.92
N ALA A 71 -30.63 -16.79 2.67
CA ALA A 71 -30.63 -17.82 1.64
C ALA A 71 -31.01 -19.21 2.18
N GLU A 72 -31.61 -20.04 1.32
CA GLU A 72 -31.79 -21.47 1.60
C GLU A 72 -30.43 -22.20 1.58
N ASP A 73 -29.61 -21.93 0.56
CA ASP A 73 -28.20 -22.32 0.51
C ASP A 73 -27.32 -21.26 1.20
N ARG A 74 -27.24 -21.38 2.53
CA ARG A 74 -26.56 -20.41 3.40
C ARG A 74 -25.07 -20.30 3.08
N GLN A 75 -24.40 -21.43 2.90
CA GLN A 75 -22.96 -21.48 2.63
C GLN A 75 -22.64 -20.91 1.25
N GLY A 76 -23.39 -21.31 0.21
CA GLY A 76 -23.15 -20.82 -1.16
C GLY A 76 -23.37 -19.31 -1.27
N ALA A 77 -24.49 -18.81 -0.72
CA ALA A 77 -24.81 -17.38 -0.74
C ALA A 77 -23.82 -16.53 0.07
N CYS A 78 -23.36 -17.05 1.22
CA CYS A 78 -22.37 -16.38 2.06
C CYS A 78 -21.02 -16.24 1.33
N GLN A 79 -20.51 -17.33 0.74
CA GLN A 79 -19.25 -17.32 -0.01
C GLN A 79 -19.31 -16.43 -1.25
N GLU A 80 -20.39 -16.54 -2.04
CA GLU A 80 -20.56 -15.71 -3.24
C GLU A 80 -20.63 -14.22 -2.87
N ALA A 81 -21.44 -13.86 -1.87
CA ALA A 81 -21.59 -12.46 -1.45
C ALA A 81 -20.31 -11.86 -0.87
N GLY A 82 -19.53 -12.64 -0.11
CA GLY A 82 -18.24 -12.20 0.44
C GLY A 82 -17.20 -11.91 -0.64
N LEU A 83 -17.22 -12.63 -1.77
CA LEU A 83 -16.26 -12.46 -2.86
C LEU A 83 -16.70 -11.44 -3.91
N ARG A 84 -18.01 -11.23 -4.10
CA ARG A 84 -18.59 -10.48 -5.23
C ARG A 84 -18.13 -9.02 -5.36
N HIS A 85 -17.73 -8.39 -4.27
CA HIS A 85 -17.40 -6.95 -4.24
C HIS A 85 -15.93 -6.68 -3.90
N LEU A 86 -15.09 -7.70 -3.96
CA LEU A 86 -13.67 -7.53 -3.80
C LEU A 86 -13.06 -6.95 -5.09
N PRO A 87 -12.18 -5.94 -5.01
CA PRO A 87 -11.42 -5.50 -6.17
C PRO A 87 -10.47 -6.62 -6.61
N GLY A 88 -10.21 -6.75 -7.91
CA GLY A 88 -9.41 -7.85 -8.48
C GLY A 88 -8.00 -8.04 -7.90
N ALA A 89 -7.42 -7.01 -7.26
CA ALA A 89 -6.14 -7.12 -6.55
C ALA A 89 -6.22 -7.92 -5.23
N TRP A 90 -7.42 -8.10 -4.67
CA TRP A 90 -7.68 -8.88 -3.46
C TRP A 90 -8.45 -10.18 -3.75
N GLU A 91 -9.18 -10.28 -4.86
CA GLU A 91 -9.94 -11.49 -5.25
C GLU A 91 -9.07 -12.76 -5.30
N GLY A 92 -7.85 -12.66 -5.85
CA GLY A 92 -6.98 -13.82 -6.07
C GLY A 92 -6.41 -14.46 -4.80
N GLY A 93 -6.42 -13.76 -3.67
CA GLY A 93 -5.92 -14.23 -2.37
C GLY A 93 -6.98 -14.26 -1.27
N ALA A 94 -8.25 -13.97 -1.61
CA ALA A 94 -9.33 -13.91 -0.63
C ALA A 94 -9.81 -15.30 -0.21
N GLN A 95 -10.02 -15.50 1.08
CA GLN A 95 -10.62 -16.71 1.62
C GLN A 95 -11.84 -16.33 2.46
N VAL A 96 -12.99 -16.91 2.15
CA VAL A 96 -14.24 -16.67 2.89
C VAL A 96 -14.68 -17.98 3.54
N ASN A 97 -14.70 -18.00 4.86
CA ASN A 97 -15.20 -19.13 5.64
C ASN A 97 -16.53 -18.76 6.28
N CYS A 98 -17.54 -19.61 6.07
CA CYS A 98 -18.89 -19.39 6.54
C CYS A 98 -19.27 -20.50 7.52
N GLY A 99 -19.57 -20.12 8.75
CA GLY A 99 -19.99 -21.02 9.83
C GLY A 99 -21.45 -20.82 10.19
N GLU A 100 -22.09 -21.88 10.67
CA GLU A 100 -23.40 -21.80 11.30
C GLU A 100 -23.29 -22.39 12.71
N SER A 101 -23.70 -21.62 13.71
CA SER A 101 -23.53 -21.99 15.11
C SER A 101 -24.61 -21.34 15.97
N GLY A 102 -25.38 -22.16 16.69
CA GLY A 102 -26.28 -21.68 17.75
C GLY A 102 -27.39 -20.72 17.28
N GLY A 103 -27.85 -20.84 16.04
CA GLY A 103 -28.82 -19.90 15.46
C GLY A 103 -28.20 -18.61 14.93
N LEU A 104 -26.89 -18.58 14.69
CA LEU A 104 -26.19 -17.48 14.03
C LEU A 104 -25.44 -18.00 12.80
N VAL A 105 -25.38 -17.15 11.76
CA VAL A 105 -24.47 -17.30 10.62
C VAL A 105 -23.26 -16.40 10.87
N THR A 106 -22.07 -16.99 10.86
CA THR A 106 -20.79 -16.29 10.99
C THR A 106 -20.05 -16.30 9.67
N ALA A 107 -19.43 -15.18 9.32
CA ALA A 107 -18.58 -15.05 8.14
C ALA A 107 -17.22 -14.49 8.53
N ASP A 108 -16.18 -15.24 8.19
CA ASP A 108 -14.78 -14.89 8.37
C ASP A 108 -14.18 -14.66 6.98
N VAL A 109 -13.67 -13.45 6.72
CA VAL A 109 -13.07 -13.07 5.43
C VAL A 109 -11.61 -12.72 5.66
N HIS A 110 -10.73 -13.48 5.02
CA HIS A 110 -9.29 -13.28 5.02
C HIS A 110 -8.86 -12.64 3.71
N LEU A 111 -8.17 -11.50 3.78
CA LEU A 111 -7.66 -10.78 2.62
C LEU A 111 -6.16 -10.53 2.73
N GLU A 112 -5.45 -10.73 1.62
CA GLU A 112 -4.02 -10.43 1.52
C GLU A 112 -3.81 -8.97 1.09
N VAL A 113 -2.95 -8.23 1.80
CA VAL A 113 -2.65 -6.83 1.45
C VAL A 113 -1.65 -6.80 0.28
N PRO A 114 -1.99 -6.19 -0.87
CA PRO A 114 -1.09 -6.14 -2.02
C PRO A 114 0.14 -5.28 -1.73
N VAL A 115 1.33 -5.78 -2.08
CA VAL A 115 2.61 -5.07 -1.89
C VAL A 115 2.98 -4.24 -3.14
N LEU A 116 3.36 -2.96 -2.98
CA LEU A 116 3.79 -2.14 -4.14
C LEU A 116 5.16 -2.51 -4.70
N PHE A 117 6.00 -3.16 -3.91
CA PHE A 117 7.34 -3.57 -4.33
C PHE A 117 7.50 -5.07 -4.13
N PRO A 118 7.03 -5.90 -5.09
CA PRO A 118 7.27 -7.33 -5.07
C PRO A 118 8.78 -7.59 -5.31
N GLY A 119 9.60 -7.44 -4.25
CA GLY A 119 11.05 -7.65 -4.32
C GLY A 119 11.90 -6.88 -3.29
N ALA A 120 11.38 -5.87 -2.58
CA ALA A 120 12.19 -5.11 -1.63
C ALA A 120 12.22 -5.76 -0.23
N ILE A 121 11.07 -6.25 0.27
CA ILE A 121 10.96 -6.98 1.54
C ILE A 121 9.70 -7.85 1.47
N GLY A 122 9.83 -9.17 1.61
CA GLY A 122 8.70 -10.10 1.64
C GLY A 122 7.96 -10.00 2.97
N PHE A 123 6.92 -9.18 3.05
CA PHE A 123 6.01 -9.18 4.19
C PHE A 123 4.58 -9.45 3.72
N PRO A 124 4.10 -10.70 3.75
CA PRO A 124 2.70 -11.02 3.61
C PRO A 124 1.98 -10.68 4.92
N PHE A 125 1.56 -9.43 5.09
CA PHE A 125 0.66 -9.06 6.17
C PHE A 125 -0.75 -9.50 5.77
N GLN A 126 -1.28 -10.51 6.46
CA GLN A 126 -2.65 -10.97 6.31
C GLN A 126 -3.57 -10.13 7.19
N VAL A 127 -4.76 -9.80 6.68
CA VAL A 127 -5.77 -9.01 7.39
C VAL A 127 -7.08 -9.80 7.44
N ASP A 128 -7.61 -9.93 8.66
CA ASP A 128 -8.81 -10.73 8.94
C ASP A 128 -10.01 -9.83 9.26
N GLY A 129 -11.17 -10.14 8.68
CA GLY A 129 -12.46 -9.50 8.98
C GLY A 129 -13.47 -10.54 9.47
N HIS A 130 -14.13 -10.27 10.59
CA HIS A 130 -15.09 -11.19 11.23
C HIS A 130 -16.45 -10.51 11.39
N ALA A 131 -17.54 -11.19 11.01
CA ALA A 131 -18.91 -10.73 11.23
C ALA A 131 -19.84 -11.91 11.57
N GLY A 132 -20.88 -11.65 12.37
CA GLY A 132 -21.90 -12.63 12.71
C GLY A 132 -23.30 -12.00 12.70
N ALA A 133 -24.27 -12.72 12.14
CA ALA A 133 -25.67 -12.32 12.06
C ALA A 133 -26.57 -13.41 12.66
N VAL A 134 -27.60 -13.01 13.41
CA VAL A 134 -28.57 -13.92 14.01
C VAL A 134 -29.55 -14.42 12.95
N ILE A 135 -29.86 -15.71 12.98
CA ILE A 135 -30.93 -16.31 12.19
C ILE A 135 -32.25 -15.94 12.87
N GLU A 136 -32.99 -15.03 12.27
CA GLU A 136 -34.34 -14.72 12.75
C GLU A 136 -35.30 -15.84 12.32
N GLU A 137 -35.75 -16.65 13.27
CA GLU A 137 -36.93 -17.50 13.07
C GLU A 137 -38.18 -16.61 13.02
N GLY A 138 -38.48 -16.06 11.84
CA GLY A 138 -39.83 -15.59 11.49
C GLY A 138 -39.97 -14.12 11.11
N GLY A 139 -40.19 -13.88 9.81
CA GLY A 139 -40.93 -12.74 9.28
C GLY A 139 -41.74 -13.19 8.06
N PRO A 140 -43.05 -12.90 7.96
CA PRO A 140 -43.94 -13.52 6.97
C PRO A 140 -43.67 -13.03 5.54
N ARG A 141 -44.01 -13.92 4.60
CA ARG A 141 -43.88 -13.82 3.13
C ARG A 141 -44.20 -12.44 2.54
#